data_AF-A0A3G8WZ63-F1
#
_entry.id   AF-A0A3G8WZ63-F1
#
_cell.length_a   1.000
_cell.length_b   1.000
_cell.length_c   1.000
_cell.angle_alpha   90.00
_cell.angle_beta   90.00
_cell.angle_gamma   90.00
#
_symmetry.space_group_name_H-M   'P 1'
#
loop_
_entity.id
_entity.type
_entity.pdbx_description
1 polymer ?
#
loop_
_entity_poly.entity_id
_entity_poly.type
_entity_poly.pdbx_seq_one_letter_code
_entity_poly.pdbx_strand_id
1 'polypeptide(L)'
;MKRFYYLVLLISALGFSQDIRSIQLFNPQTNDETPVIGFNEKLILKFDDLSNSSTIYRYTIKHFDRNWNDDGLFYTEFANGSMSGLIDRFEYSFNTYQNYTHYSLTFPNDKIQPKISGNFKLIVYKDSPTQPLFSKRFSVVEDGANLSLSLSRISDAKRPEINQRVEVQAIADGSAISSNLRSISLNVIQNNNWHTGIYSQKPTGSLGNKVLFQQMSLVFPGNNEFYYFDNKIIDRAFDMVSGAENVEGVNHTYLHPVWAYPLNYQYQPDVNGAFYFRRNDLGIERNADREGDYSWVYFSLDSEKTDKELYVLGGFNEFIPSEENRMRYDAERKQYVAKIYLKQGFYNYILATKTPDGLVNYGDINGNFWQTENLYQAFLYYKPPGRNYDGLLGYGEFRTPLR
;
A
#
# COMPACT_ATOMS: atom_id res chain seq x y z
N MET A 1 -50.33 -42.48 -19.93
CA MET A 1 -48.96 -42.11 -19.53
C MET A 1 -48.54 -40.87 -20.33
N LYS A 2 -48.63 -39.67 -19.76
CA LYS A 2 -48.05 -38.45 -20.34
C LYS A 2 -47.20 -37.82 -19.25
N ARG A 3 -45.88 -37.88 -19.40
CA ARG A 3 -44.91 -37.27 -18.49
C ARG A 3 -44.76 -35.81 -18.87
N PHE A 4 -45.15 -34.92 -17.95
CA PHE A 4 -44.84 -33.49 -18.00
C PHE A 4 -43.42 -33.31 -17.47
N TYR A 5 -42.52 -32.75 -18.28
CA TYR A 5 -41.21 -32.29 -17.81
C TYR A 5 -41.33 -30.80 -17.48
N TYR A 6 -41.13 -30.45 -16.20
CA TYR A 6 -40.97 -29.07 -15.76
C TYR A 6 -39.57 -28.60 -16.13
N LEU A 7 -39.47 -27.56 -16.95
CA LEU A 7 -38.24 -26.82 -17.20
C LEU A 7 -38.13 -25.74 -16.12
N VAL A 8 -37.25 -25.94 -15.15
CA VAL A 8 -36.89 -24.91 -14.16
C VAL A 8 -35.82 -24.02 -14.78
N LEU A 9 -36.20 -22.80 -15.16
CA LEU A 9 -35.28 -21.73 -15.54
C LEU A 9 -34.63 -21.17 -14.27
N LEU A 10 -33.40 -21.61 -13.98
CA LEU A 10 -32.51 -20.95 -13.03
C LEU A 10 -32.01 -19.66 -13.68
N ILE A 11 -32.71 -18.56 -13.40
CA ILE A 11 -32.17 -17.22 -13.62
C ILE A 11 -31.12 -17.02 -12.53
N SER A 12 -29.85 -17.23 -12.86
CA SER A 12 -28.75 -16.75 -12.06
C SER A 12 -28.82 -15.23 -12.06
N ALA A 13 -29.28 -14.64 -10.95
CA ALA A 13 -29.05 -13.23 -10.70
C ALA A 13 -27.54 -13.02 -10.65
N LEU A 14 -26.97 -12.49 -11.74
CA LEU A 14 -25.65 -11.88 -11.74
C LEU A 14 -25.78 -10.67 -10.82
N GLY A 15 -25.52 -10.87 -9.52
CA GLY A 15 -25.31 -9.77 -8.61
C GLY A 15 -24.09 -9.03 -9.14
N PHE A 16 -24.29 -7.81 -9.67
CA PHE A 16 -23.18 -6.93 -9.97
C PHE A 16 -22.45 -6.68 -8.66
N SER A 17 -21.27 -7.29 -8.51
CA SER A 17 -20.35 -6.93 -7.44
C SER A 17 -20.03 -5.45 -7.59
N GLN A 18 -20.04 -4.70 -6.48
CA GLN A 18 -19.60 -3.31 -6.51
C GLN A 18 -18.13 -3.28 -6.91
N ASP A 19 -17.82 -2.45 -7.89
CA ASP A 19 -16.45 -2.25 -8.38
C ASP A 19 -15.86 -1.03 -7.67
N ILE A 20 -15.15 -1.31 -6.57
CA ILE A 20 -14.50 -0.30 -5.74
C ILE A 20 -13.05 -0.15 -6.19
N ARG A 21 -12.67 1.08 -6.53
CA ARG A 21 -11.34 1.42 -7.04
C ARG A 21 -10.74 2.60 -6.28
N SER A 22 -9.47 2.88 -6.58
CA SER A 22 -8.80 4.11 -6.15
C SER A 22 -8.75 4.30 -4.63
N ILE A 23 -8.62 3.21 -3.88
CA ILE A 23 -8.64 3.24 -2.42
C ILE A 23 -7.34 3.86 -1.89
N GLN A 24 -7.44 5.02 -1.24
CA GLN A 24 -6.35 5.67 -0.51
C GLN A 24 -6.70 5.79 0.97
N LEU A 25 -5.74 5.50 1.84
CA LEU A 25 -5.83 5.81 3.27
C LEU A 25 -4.51 6.44 3.68
N PHE A 26 -4.51 7.73 3.98
CA PHE A 26 -3.28 8.48 4.23
C PHE A 26 -3.44 9.43 5.41
N ASN A 27 -2.32 9.76 6.05
CA ASN A 27 -2.23 10.84 7.01
C ASN A 27 -2.07 12.17 6.24
N PRO A 28 -3.02 13.13 6.33
CA PRO A 28 -2.95 14.40 5.60
C PRO A 28 -1.83 15.33 6.11
N GLN A 29 -1.19 15.05 7.25
CA GLN A 29 -0.04 15.81 7.75
C GLN A 29 1.27 15.42 7.06
N THR A 30 1.43 14.15 6.68
CA THR A 30 2.62 13.65 5.96
C THR A 30 2.39 13.58 4.46
N ASN A 31 1.16 13.27 4.03
CA ASN A 31 0.72 13.17 2.64
C ASN A 31 1.60 12.23 1.79
N ASP A 32 2.00 11.10 2.35
CA ASP A 32 2.98 10.15 1.79
C ASP A 32 2.46 8.71 1.67
N GLU A 33 1.13 8.55 1.67
CA GLU A 33 0.42 7.25 1.68
C GLU A 33 0.78 6.35 2.88
N THR A 34 1.41 6.88 3.94
CA THR A 34 1.69 6.14 5.17
C THR A 34 0.55 6.37 6.18
N PRO A 35 -0.26 5.34 6.49
CA PRO A 35 -1.40 5.48 7.40
C PRO A 35 -0.98 5.27 8.87
N VAL A 36 -0.07 6.10 9.37
CA VAL A 36 0.33 6.12 10.78
C VAL A 36 -0.10 7.45 11.39
N ILE A 37 -0.79 7.40 12.54
CA ILE A 37 -1.33 8.57 13.23
C ILE A 37 -1.11 8.49 14.74
N GLY A 38 -0.88 9.63 15.39
CA GLY A 38 -1.07 9.78 16.83
C GLY A 38 -2.56 9.86 17.21
N PHE A 39 -2.87 9.79 18.51
CA PHE A 39 -4.27 9.86 19.00
C PHE A 39 -5.03 11.15 18.64
N ASN A 40 -4.32 12.25 18.42
CA ASN A 40 -4.90 13.56 18.07
C ASN A 40 -4.87 13.84 16.56
N GLU A 41 -4.37 12.90 15.77
CA GLU A 41 -4.22 13.01 14.33
C GLU A 41 -5.35 12.28 13.61
N LYS A 42 -5.46 12.52 12.30
CA LYS A 42 -6.54 11.97 11.48
C LYS A 42 -5.97 11.35 10.22
N LEU A 43 -6.68 10.38 9.71
CA LEU A 43 -6.54 9.79 8.39
C LEU A 43 -7.68 10.26 7.50
N ILE A 44 -7.40 10.30 6.21
CA ILE A 44 -8.39 10.49 5.16
C ILE A 44 -8.45 9.20 4.35
N LEU A 45 -9.62 8.56 4.36
CA LEU A 45 -9.95 7.48 3.44
C LEU A 45 -10.66 8.08 2.22
N LYS A 46 -10.23 7.70 1.03
CA LYS A 46 -10.89 7.99 -0.25
C LYS A 46 -11.03 6.72 -1.07
N PHE A 47 -12.11 6.59 -1.84
CA PHE A 47 -12.30 5.53 -2.83
C PHE A 47 -13.41 5.91 -3.79
N ASP A 48 -13.45 5.22 -4.93
CA ASP A 48 -14.49 5.40 -5.95
C ASP A 48 -15.33 4.13 -6.09
N ASP A 49 -16.65 4.27 -6.22
CA ASP A 49 -17.56 3.22 -6.66
C ASP A 49 -17.91 3.45 -8.14
N LEU A 50 -17.41 2.58 -9.02
CA LEU A 50 -17.62 2.67 -10.47
C LEU A 50 -19.05 2.32 -10.90
N SER A 51 -19.90 1.83 -9.99
CA SER A 51 -21.33 1.65 -10.28
C SER A 51 -22.10 2.98 -10.38
N ASN A 52 -21.46 4.09 -9.98
CA ASN A 52 -22.02 5.44 -9.99
C ASN A 52 -23.36 5.54 -9.24
N SER A 53 -23.42 4.91 -8.06
CA SER A 53 -24.62 4.82 -7.22
C SER A 53 -24.49 5.63 -5.93
N SER A 54 -25.63 6.08 -5.37
CA SER A 54 -25.69 6.73 -4.05
C SER A 54 -25.68 5.72 -2.89
N THR A 55 -24.83 4.70 -2.96
CA THR A 55 -24.81 3.65 -1.93
C THR A 55 -24.26 4.21 -0.61
N ILE A 56 -25.02 4.06 0.47
CA ILE A 56 -24.50 4.36 1.81
C ILE A 56 -23.66 3.18 2.29
N TYR A 57 -22.36 3.41 2.45
CA TYR A 57 -21.44 2.41 3.00
C TYR A 57 -21.33 2.51 4.52
N ARG A 58 -20.83 1.44 5.13
CA ARG A 58 -20.52 1.37 6.55
C ARG A 58 -19.04 1.12 6.73
N TYR A 59 -18.51 1.58 7.86
CA TYR A 59 -17.15 1.24 8.28
C TYR A 59 -17.10 0.82 9.74
N THR A 60 -16.08 0.04 10.06
CA THR A 60 -15.67 -0.30 11.43
C THR A 60 -14.15 -0.41 11.48
N ILE A 61 -13.59 -0.64 12.67
CA ILE A 61 -12.18 -0.95 12.85
C ILE A 61 -12.00 -2.25 13.63
N LYS A 62 -10.86 -2.90 13.39
CA LYS A 62 -10.43 -4.08 14.15
C LYS A 62 -8.96 -3.93 14.51
N HIS A 63 -8.62 -4.22 15.76
CA HIS A 63 -7.24 -4.22 16.25
C HIS A 63 -6.53 -5.54 15.90
N PHE A 64 -5.21 -5.49 15.76
CA PHE A 64 -4.33 -6.61 15.42
C PHE A 64 -3.04 -6.55 16.23
N ASP A 65 -2.39 -7.70 16.40
CA ASP A 65 -1.08 -7.78 17.05
C ASP A 65 0.03 -7.10 16.21
N ARG A 66 1.25 -7.08 16.75
CA ARG A 66 2.42 -6.51 16.08
C ARG A 66 2.72 -7.13 14.71
N ASN A 67 2.27 -8.34 14.45
CA ASN A 67 2.51 -9.09 13.21
C ASN A 67 1.26 -9.18 12.32
N TRP A 68 0.25 -8.34 12.56
CA TRP A 68 -1.02 -8.31 11.83
C TRP A 68 -1.88 -9.58 11.97
N ASN A 69 -1.71 -10.34 13.06
CA ASN A 69 -2.62 -11.43 13.42
C ASN A 69 -3.79 -10.90 14.25
N ASP A 70 -4.94 -11.57 14.11
CA ASP A 70 -6.11 -11.30 14.94
C ASP A 70 -5.80 -11.61 16.40
N ASP A 71 -6.00 -10.64 17.28
CA ASP A 71 -5.75 -10.78 18.72
C ASP A 71 -7.01 -11.14 19.51
N GLY A 72 -8.17 -11.18 18.86
CA GLY A 72 -9.45 -11.55 19.46
C GLY A 72 -10.01 -10.51 20.42
N LEU A 73 -9.51 -9.28 20.44
CA LEU A 73 -10.07 -8.23 21.29
C LEU A 73 -11.50 -7.89 20.89
N PHE A 74 -12.35 -7.68 21.89
CA PHE A 74 -13.68 -7.12 21.69
C PHE A 74 -13.59 -5.63 21.34
N TYR A 75 -14.56 -5.13 20.58
CA TYR A 75 -14.60 -3.71 20.16
C TYR A 75 -14.43 -2.73 21.34
N THR A 76 -15.09 -3.02 22.45
CA THR A 76 -15.03 -2.23 23.69
C THR A 76 -13.66 -2.26 24.37
N GLU A 77 -12.70 -3.07 23.92
CA GLU A 77 -11.32 -3.15 24.43
C GLU A 77 -10.35 -2.26 23.67
N PHE A 78 -10.67 -1.85 22.42
CA PHE A 78 -9.79 -1.03 21.59
C PHE A 78 -10.41 0.26 21.05
N ALA A 79 -11.73 0.45 21.13
CA ALA A 79 -12.40 1.66 20.64
C ALA A 79 -13.51 2.15 21.57
N ASN A 80 -13.78 3.45 21.48
CA ASN A 80 -14.95 4.11 22.06
C ASN A 80 -15.96 4.46 20.95
N GLY A 81 -17.23 4.61 21.33
CA GLY A 81 -18.31 5.00 20.43
C GLY A 81 -19.06 3.81 19.81
N SER A 82 -19.60 4.01 18.61
CA SER A 82 -20.46 3.04 17.91
C SER A 82 -19.65 1.95 17.22
N MET A 83 -20.09 0.69 17.24
CA MET A 83 -19.39 -0.41 16.54
C MET A 83 -19.33 -0.25 15.01
N SER A 84 -20.14 0.66 14.45
CA SER A 84 -20.12 1.00 13.03
C SER A 84 -20.45 2.48 12.84
N GLY A 85 -19.88 3.08 11.80
CA GLY A 85 -20.25 4.39 11.29
C GLY A 85 -20.71 4.31 9.83
N LEU A 86 -21.35 5.38 9.34
CA LEU A 86 -21.75 5.52 7.93
C LEU A 86 -20.72 6.33 7.16
N ILE A 87 -20.55 6.01 5.88
CA ILE A 87 -19.86 6.85 4.90
C ILE A 87 -20.92 7.42 3.97
N ASP A 88 -21.35 8.65 4.25
CA ASP A 88 -22.42 9.36 3.55
C ASP A 88 -21.91 10.63 2.83
N ARG A 89 -20.63 10.99 3.00
CA ARG A 89 -19.98 12.03 2.21
C ARG A 89 -19.50 11.46 0.88
N PHE A 90 -20.28 11.73 -0.17
CA PHE A 90 -19.94 11.34 -1.52
C PHE A 90 -20.26 12.44 -2.55
N GLU A 91 -19.54 12.39 -3.67
CA GLU A 91 -19.71 13.30 -4.81
C GLU A 91 -19.69 12.49 -6.11
N TYR A 92 -20.51 12.88 -7.09
CA TYR A 92 -20.47 12.25 -8.41
C TYR A 92 -19.28 12.74 -9.22
N SER A 93 -18.78 11.87 -10.10
CA SER A 93 -17.80 12.26 -11.09
C SER A 93 -18.34 13.36 -12.02
N PHE A 94 -17.46 14.22 -12.49
CA PHE A 94 -17.80 15.36 -13.33
C PHE A 94 -16.90 15.42 -14.55
N ASN A 95 -17.54 15.38 -15.73
CA ASN A 95 -16.86 15.45 -17.03
C ASN A 95 -15.78 14.37 -17.20
N THR A 96 -16.17 13.12 -16.91
CA THR A 96 -15.35 11.91 -17.09
C THR A 96 -16.10 10.93 -17.98
N TYR A 97 -15.38 10.09 -18.73
CA TYR A 97 -16.00 9.01 -19.48
C TYR A 97 -16.40 7.85 -18.56
N GLN A 98 -15.55 7.48 -17.60
CA GLN A 98 -15.93 6.56 -16.53
C GLN A 98 -16.75 7.32 -15.50
N ASN A 99 -18.02 6.98 -15.38
CA ASN A 99 -18.87 7.49 -14.32
C ASN A 99 -18.53 6.80 -13.00
N TYR A 100 -18.42 7.55 -11.91
CA TYR A 100 -18.20 6.98 -10.58
C TYR A 100 -18.76 7.89 -9.51
N THR A 101 -18.95 7.33 -8.31
CA THR A 101 -19.24 8.08 -7.10
C THR A 101 -18.03 8.04 -6.19
N HIS A 102 -17.46 9.22 -5.89
CA HIS A 102 -16.31 9.37 -5.01
C HIS A 102 -16.75 9.47 -3.56
N TYR A 103 -16.16 8.68 -2.67
CA TYR A 103 -16.45 8.66 -1.25
C TYR A 103 -15.25 9.15 -0.46
N SER A 104 -15.51 9.87 0.64
CA SER A 104 -14.47 10.28 1.59
C SER A 104 -14.90 10.08 3.04
N LEU A 105 -13.94 9.68 3.88
CA LEU A 105 -14.13 9.53 5.31
C LEU A 105 -12.93 10.11 6.05
N THR A 106 -13.19 11.03 6.97
CA THR A 106 -12.20 11.48 7.95
C THR A 106 -12.31 10.60 9.20
N PHE A 107 -11.21 9.97 9.60
CA PHE A 107 -11.16 9.01 10.69
C PHE A 107 -9.90 9.24 11.55
N PRO A 108 -9.89 9.13 12.88
CA PRO A 108 -11.04 8.93 13.77
C PRO A 108 -12.05 10.09 13.71
N ASN A 109 -13.27 9.85 14.21
CA ASN A 109 -14.34 10.86 14.27
C ASN A 109 -15.24 10.67 15.50
N ASP A 110 -16.35 11.39 15.57
CA ASP A 110 -17.29 11.34 16.70
C ASP A 110 -17.92 9.96 16.91
N LYS A 111 -18.00 9.13 15.85
CA LYS A 111 -18.60 7.79 15.92
C LYS A 111 -17.64 6.74 16.44
N ILE A 112 -16.39 6.74 15.98
CA ILE A 112 -15.39 5.72 16.30
C ILE A 112 -14.06 6.40 16.64
N GLN A 113 -13.58 6.15 17.86
CA GLN A 113 -12.29 6.64 18.34
C GLN A 113 -11.46 5.46 18.89
N PRO A 114 -10.28 5.17 18.32
CA PRO A 114 -9.32 4.26 18.94
C PRO A 114 -8.97 4.74 20.35
N LYS A 115 -8.94 3.82 21.31
CA LYS A 115 -8.60 4.13 22.71
C LYS A 115 -7.27 3.51 23.16
N ILE A 116 -6.70 2.65 22.34
CA ILE A 116 -5.38 2.05 22.52
C ILE A 116 -4.55 2.25 21.25
N SER A 117 -3.24 2.19 21.40
CA SER A 117 -2.28 2.17 20.30
C SER A 117 -2.14 0.77 19.72
N GLY A 118 -1.52 0.66 18.56
CA GLY A 118 -1.26 -0.61 17.89
C GLY A 118 -1.70 -0.62 16.44
N ASN A 119 -1.90 -1.81 15.90
CA ASN A 119 -2.25 -2.01 14.51
C ASN A 119 -3.76 -2.16 14.34
N PHE A 120 -4.30 -1.54 13.31
CA PHE A 120 -5.72 -1.58 13.02
C PHE A 120 -5.97 -1.81 11.53
N LYS A 121 -7.09 -2.44 11.21
CA LYS A 121 -7.69 -2.35 9.88
C LYS A 121 -8.95 -1.50 9.95
N LEU A 122 -9.05 -0.52 9.06
CA LEU A 122 -10.30 0.15 8.73
C LEU A 122 -11.01 -0.71 7.69
N ILE A 123 -12.21 -1.17 8.02
CA ILE A 123 -12.96 -2.14 7.21
C ILE A 123 -14.19 -1.45 6.66
N VAL A 124 -14.35 -1.41 5.34
CA VAL A 124 -15.51 -0.83 4.66
C VAL A 124 -16.38 -1.94 4.08
N TYR A 125 -17.68 -1.84 4.28
CA TYR A 125 -18.65 -2.85 3.88
C TYR A 125 -20.01 -2.23 3.57
N LYS A 126 -20.84 -2.97 2.82
CA LYS A 126 -22.24 -2.61 2.56
C LYS A 126 -23.17 -3.23 3.59
N ASP A 127 -23.17 -4.56 3.67
CA ASP A 127 -24.14 -5.31 4.48
C ASP A 127 -23.53 -5.85 5.78
N SER A 128 -22.35 -6.46 5.72
CA SER A 128 -21.70 -7.08 6.89
C SER A 128 -20.19 -6.84 6.94
N PRO A 129 -19.58 -6.55 8.10
CA PRO A 129 -18.13 -6.43 8.24
C PRO A 129 -17.38 -7.76 7.99
N THR A 130 -18.08 -8.90 8.02
CA THR A 130 -17.50 -10.22 7.66
C THR A 130 -17.39 -10.44 6.16
N GLN A 131 -18.06 -9.62 5.36
CA GLN A 131 -17.96 -9.57 3.90
C GLN A 131 -17.55 -8.15 3.49
N PRO A 132 -16.31 -7.76 3.79
CA PRO A 132 -15.85 -6.41 3.48
C PRO A 132 -15.72 -6.21 1.97
N LEU A 133 -15.98 -4.97 1.52
CA LEU A 133 -15.63 -4.53 0.17
C LEU A 133 -14.12 -4.40 0.05
N PHE A 134 -13.51 -3.81 1.08
CA PHE A 134 -12.06 -3.72 1.24
C PHE A 134 -11.71 -3.42 2.70
N SER A 135 -10.42 -3.52 3.01
CA SER A 135 -9.88 -3.03 4.28
C SER A 135 -8.52 -2.38 4.06
N LYS A 136 -8.21 -1.34 4.83
CA LYS A 136 -6.89 -0.69 4.80
C LYS A 136 -6.24 -0.76 6.17
N ARG A 137 -4.96 -1.13 6.18
CA ARG A 137 -4.11 -1.11 7.37
C ARG A 137 -3.83 0.32 7.79
N PHE A 138 -3.83 0.56 9.10
CA PHE A 138 -3.29 1.79 9.70
C PHE A 138 -2.78 1.48 11.10
N SER A 139 -1.94 2.36 11.65
CA SER A 139 -1.42 2.21 13.00
C SER A 139 -1.66 3.47 13.81
N VAL A 140 -1.97 3.29 15.10
CA VAL A 140 -2.08 4.38 16.08
C VAL A 140 -0.87 4.33 16.99
N VAL A 141 -0.06 5.38 17.02
CA VAL A 141 1.20 5.45 17.75
C VAL A 141 1.11 6.29 19.02
N GLU A 142 1.79 5.85 20.08
CA GLU A 142 2.02 6.61 21.29
C GLU A 142 3.24 7.53 21.15
N ASP A 143 3.31 8.57 21.97
CA ASP A 143 4.51 9.41 22.09
C ASP A 143 5.44 8.86 23.19
N GLY A 144 5.71 7.55 23.15
CA GLY A 144 6.47 6.85 24.19
C GLY A 144 7.94 6.61 23.85
N ALA A 145 8.29 6.64 22.56
CA ALA A 145 9.66 6.54 22.09
C ALA A 145 9.86 7.23 20.74
N ASN A 146 10.98 7.94 20.63
CA ASN A 146 11.48 8.45 19.35
C ASN A 146 12.41 7.43 18.71
N LEU A 147 12.16 7.09 17.45
CA LEU A 147 12.95 6.11 16.70
C LEU A 147 13.84 6.84 15.68
N SER A 148 15.14 6.56 15.72
CA SER A 148 16.11 7.00 14.72
C SER A 148 16.65 5.79 13.99
N LEU A 149 16.66 5.86 12.66
CA LEU A 149 17.15 4.80 11.78
C LEU A 149 18.43 5.27 11.09
N SER A 150 19.39 4.37 10.93
CA SER A 150 20.59 4.61 10.13
C SER A 150 20.80 3.51 9.10
N LEU A 151 21.09 3.91 7.87
CA LEU A 151 21.32 3.02 6.74
C LEU A 151 22.82 2.85 6.49
N SER A 152 23.26 1.62 6.27
CA SER A 152 24.63 1.30 5.85
C SER A 152 24.64 0.24 4.76
N ARG A 153 25.68 0.25 3.92
CA ARG A 153 25.90 -0.82 2.94
C ARG A 153 26.38 -2.08 3.65
N ILE A 154 25.87 -3.22 3.23
CA ILE A 154 26.39 -4.55 3.58
C ILE A 154 26.71 -5.37 2.33
N SER A 155 27.55 -6.38 2.49
CA SER A 155 27.83 -7.39 1.46
C SER A 155 27.79 -8.76 2.12
N ASP A 156 26.89 -9.64 1.66
CA ASP A 156 26.78 -11.02 2.10
C ASP A 156 27.07 -11.95 0.90
N ALA A 157 28.16 -12.71 0.98
CA ALA A 157 28.58 -13.60 -0.11
C ALA A 157 27.57 -14.71 -0.39
N LYS A 158 26.72 -15.08 0.58
CA LYS A 158 25.66 -16.09 0.40
C LYS A 158 24.36 -15.51 -0.12
N ARG A 159 24.15 -14.21 0.07
CA ARG A 159 22.93 -13.49 -0.27
C ARG A 159 23.29 -12.15 -0.90
N PRO A 160 23.81 -12.14 -2.14
CA PRO A 160 24.29 -10.93 -2.80
C PRO A 160 23.20 -9.87 -3.01
N GLU A 161 21.93 -10.27 -2.96
CA GLU A 161 20.77 -9.39 -3.07
C GLU A 161 20.60 -8.45 -1.86
N ILE A 162 20.92 -8.90 -0.63
CA ILE A 162 20.79 -8.07 0.57
C ILE A 162 22.01 -7.17 0.74
N ASN A 163 21.83 -5.89 0.46
CA ASN A 163 22.94 -4.96 0.33
C ASN A 163 22.72 -3.65 1.12
N GLN A 164 21.57 -3.52 1.78
CA GLN A 164 21.21 -2.41 2.66
C GLN A 164 20.93 -2.94 4.07
N ARG A 165 21.61 -2.37 5.08
CA ARG A 165 21.44 -2.71 6.49
C ARG A 165 20.87 -1.52 7.25
N VAL A 166 19.81 -1.78 7.99
CA VAL A 166 19.14 -0.81 8.85
C VAL A 166 19.51 -1.07 10.29
N GLU A 167 19.96 -0.03 10.99
CA GLU A 167 20.08 -0.05 12.45
C GLU A 167 19.06 0.93 13.03
N VAL A 168 18.43 0.54 14.14
CA VAL A 168 17.41 1.37 14.80
C VAL A 168 17.82 1.63 16.24
N GLN A 169 17.72 2.89 16.64
CA GLN A 169 17.84 3.35 18.01
C GLN A 169 16.51 3.92 18.47
N ALA A 170 15.95 3.36 19.53
CA ALA A 170 14.78 3.91 20.20
C ALA A 170 15.22 4.68 21.45
N ILE A 171 14.77 5.93 21.58
CA ILE A 171 15.02 6.81 22.72
C ILE A 171 13.69 7.05 23.43
N ALA A 172 13.61 6.66 24.69
CA ALA A 172 12.43 6.87 25.53
C ALA A 172 12.63 8.00 26.53
N ASP A 173 11.54 8.68 26.84
CA ASP A 173 11.46 9.54 28.02
C ASP A 173 11.08 8.69 29.25
N GLY A 174 12.08 8.43 30.10
CA GLY A 174 11.89 7.72 31.37
C GLY A 174 12.32 6.25 31.40
N SER A 175 12.35 5.68 32.61
CA SER A 175 12.89 4.34 32.89
C SER A 175 12.01 3.17 32.40
N ALA A 176 10.78 3.44 31.96
CA ALA A 176 9.78 2.41 31.62
C ALA A 176 10.26 1.44 30.53
N ILE A 177 10.85 1.96 29.44
CA ILE A 177 11.41 1.15 28.34
C ILE A 177 12.59 0.29 28.81
N SER A 178 13.52 0.89 29.57
CA SER A 178 14.71 0.18 30.07
C SER A 178 14.36 -0.93 31.05
N SER A 179 13.28 -0.76 31.83
CA SER A 179 12.88 -1.72 32.87
C SER A 179 12.19 -2.97 32.31
N ASN A 180 11.68 -2.95 31.07
CA ASN A 180 10.98 -4.08 30.47
C ASN A 180 11.35 -4.34 28.99
N LEU A 181 12.66 -4.41 28.71
CA LEU A 181 13.20 -4.77 27.39
C LEU A 181 12.62 -6.06 26.81
N ARG A 182 12.22 -7.00 27.67
CA ARG A 182 11.62 -8.29 27.25
C ARG A 182 10.25 -8.14 26.59
N SER A 183 9.53 -7.07 26.89
CA SER A 183 8.21 -6.80 26.31
C SER A 183 8.29 -6.12 24.93
N ILE A 184 9.46 -5.59 24.58
CA ILE A 184 9.66 -4.75 23.41
C ILE A 184 10.06 -5.58 22.20
N SER A 185 9.54 -5.22 21.03
CA SER A 185 10.07 -5.68 19.76
C SER A 185 9.96 -4.63 18.68
N LEU A 186 10.80 -4.75 17.67
CA LEU A 186 10.82 -3.89 16.51
C LEU A 186 10.32 -4.64 15.26
N ASN A 187 9.52 -3.97 14.46
CA ASN A 187 9.32 -4.33 13.06
C ASN A 187 9.91 -3.23 12.17
N VAL A 188 10.53 -3.61 11.06
CA VAL A 188 11.01 -2.67 10.04
C VAL A 188 10.46 -3.08 8.69
N ILE A 189 9.88 -2.14 7.95
CA ILE A 189 9.41 -2.35 6.57
C ILE A 189 10.15 -1.41 5.61
N GLN A 190 10.10 -1.75 4.33
CA GLN A 190 10.69 -0.98 3.22
C GLN A 190 9.55 -0.48 2.31
N ASN A 191 9.54 0.81 1.96
CA ASN A 191 8.67 1.43 0.96
C ASN A 191 7.16 1.21 1.19
N ASN A 192 6.67 1.36 2.43
CA ASN A 192 5.28 1.06 2.81
C ASN A 192 4.82 -0.37 2.47
N ASN A 193 5.75 -1.29 2.17
CA ASN A 193 5.45 -2.66 1.76
C ASN A 193 5.54 -3.62 2.96
N TRP A 194 4.39 -3.99 3.51
CA TRP A 194 4.31 -4.97 4.60
C TRP A 194 4.71 -6.39 4.17
N HIS A 195 4.84 -6.69 2.87
CA HIS A 195 5.27 -8.01 2.41
C HIS A 195 6.79 -8.22 2.46
N THR A 196 7.58 -7.14 2.56
CA THR A 196 9.05 -7.19 2.66
C THR A 196 9.57 -6.89 4.08
N GLY A 197 8.66 -6.81 5.06
CA GLY A 197 9.00 -6.46 6.44
C GLY A 197 9.80 -7.51 7.19
N ILE A 198 10.64 -7.05 8.11
CA ILE A 198 11.38 -7.87 9.08
C ILE A 198 10.76 -7.64 10.44
N TYR A 199 10.18 -8.70 10.99
CA TYR A 199 9.24 -8.62 12.11
C TYR A 199 9.81 -9.17 13.42
N SER A 200 9.21 -8.75 14.54
CA SER A 200 9.41 -9.29 15.88
C SER A 200 10.88 -9.33 16.34
N GLN A 201 11.64 -8.33 15.94
CA GLN A 201 13.05 -8.21 16.28
C GLN A 201 13.22 -7.80 17.75
N LYS A 202 14.04 -8.54 18.49
CA LYS A 202 14.35 -8.22 19.88
C LYS A 202 15.48 -7.18 19.96
N PRO A 203 15.54 -6.37 21.03
CA PRO A 203 16.67 -5.50 21.28
C PRO A 203 17.99 -6.27 21.31
N THR A 204 19.04 -5.71 20.70
CA THR A 204 20.42 -6.22 20.84
C THR A 204 21.07 -5.76 22.13
N GLY A 205 20.64 -4.63 22.67
CA GLY A 205 21.13 -4.09 23.93
C GLY A 205 20.46 -2.77 24.32
N SER A 206 20.91 -2.19 25.41
CA SER A 206 20.47 -0.88 25.90
C SER A 206 21.64 -0.08 26.46
N LEU A 207 21.63 1.24 26.26
CA LEU A 207 22.62 2.17 26.79
C LEU A 207 21.91 3.38 27.39
N GLY A 208 21.82 3.45 28.73
CA GLY A 208 21.02 4.47 29.40
C GLY A 208 19.54 4.36 29.02
N ASN A 209 18.96 5.42 28.45
CA ASN A 209 17.58 5.45 27.94
C ASN A 209 17.44 5.01 26.47
N LYS A 210 18.53 4.51 25.87
CA LYS A 210 18.57 4.06 24.47
C LYS A 210 18.40 2.56 24.38
N VAL A 211 17.51 2.09 23.51
CA VAL A 211 17.39 0.68 23.12
C VAL A 211 17.91 0.53 21.70
N LEU A 212 18.76 -0.48 21.49
CA LEU A 212 19.46 -0.67 20.23
C LEU A 212 18.94 -1.92 19.51
N PHE A 213 18.82 -1.81 18.18
CA PHE A 213 18.52 -2.91 17.27
C PHE A 213 19.54 -2.86 16.13
N GLN A 214 20.62 -3.62 16.27
CA GLN A 214 21.79 -3.60 15.37
C GLN A 214 22.12 -4.99 14.79
N GLN A 215 21.21 -5.95 14.88
CA GLN A 215 21.43 -7.32 14.44
C GLN A 215 21.51 -7.46 12.91
N MET A 216 22.22 -8.48 12.41
CA MET A 216 22.35 -8.76 10.96
C MET A 216 21.07 -9.30 10.30
N SER A 217 19.99 -9.50 11.06
CA SER A 217 18.69 -9.82 10.47
C SER A 217 17.98 -8.58 9.93
N LEU A 218 18.39 -7.35 10.27
CA LEU A 218 17.83 -6.11 9.73
C LEU A 218 18.53 -5.70 8.42
N VAL A 219 18.50 -6.61 7.45
CA VAL A 219 19.13 -6.47 6.14
C VAL A 219 18.09 -6.66 5.06
N PHE A 220 18.08 -5.75 4.09
CA PHE A 220 17.08 -5.67 3.04
C PHE A 220 17.76 -5.73 1.66
N PRO A 221 17.06 -6.25 0.65
CA PRO A 221 17.44 -6.00 -0.73
C PRO A 221 17.35 -4.51 -1.02
N GLY A 222 18.37 -3.95 -1.67
CA GLY A 222 18.34 -2.56 -2.09
C GLY A 222 17.35 -2.31 -3.24
N ASN A 223 16.98 -3.36 -3.99
CA ASN A 223 16.17 -3.25 -5.20
C ASN A 223 16.71 -2.16 -6.14
N ASN A 224 15.82 -1.46 -6.84
CA ASN A 224 16.14 -0.32 -7.68
C ASN A 224 15.03 0.73 -7.51
N GLU A 225 15.26 1.93 -8.03
CA GLU A 225 14.25 2.98 -8.06
C GLU A 225 12.99 2.48 -8.79
N PHE A 226 11.83 2.93 -8.33
CA PHE A 226 10.55 2.63 -8.95
C PHE A 226 10.47 3.26 -10.34
N TYR A 227 9.93 2.51 -11.29
CA TYR A 227 9.44 3.11 -12.52
C TYR A 227 8.26 4.03 -12.21
N TYR A 228 7.99 4.98 -13.09
CA TYR A 228 6.83 5.84 -12.95
C TYR A 228 6.11 6.09 -14.28
N PHE A 229 4.87 6.54 -14.17
CA PHE A 229 4.20 7.24 -15.26
C PHE A 229 3.28 8.32 -14.67
N ASP A 230 2.96 9.33 -15.48
CA ASP A 230 2.02 10.38 -15.12
C ASP A 230 1.12 10.68 -16.32
N ASN A 231 -0.16 10.31 -16.22
CA ASN A 231 -1.16 10.61 -17.23
C ASN A 231 -2.13 11.72 -16.78
N LYS A 232 -1.71 12.66 -15.92
CA LYS A 232 -2.49 13.84 -15.50
C LYS A 232 -3.08 14.67 -16.64
N ILE A 233 -2.59 14.50 -17.88
CA ILE A 233 -3.25 14.90 -19.12
C ILE A 233 -3.53 13.61 -19.91
N ILE A 234 -4.74 13.06 -19.78
CA ILE A 234 -5.04 11.66 -20.16
C ILE A 234 -5.04 11.41 -21.67
N ASP A 235 -5.18 12.46 -22.49
CA ASP A 235 -5.29 12.41 -23.95
C ASP A 235 -3.98 12.80 -24.68
N ARG A 236 -2.85 12.79 -23.96
CA ARG A 236 -1.54 13.19 -24.48
C ARG A 236 -0.45 12.20 -24.10
N ALA A 237 0.50 12.02 -25.02
CA ALA A 237 1.77 11.40 -24.73
C ALA A 237 2.70 12.43 -24.07
N PHE A 238 3.37 12.02 -22.99
CA PHE A 238 4.35 12.82 -22.28
C PHE A 238 5.25 11.92 -21.44
N ASP A 239 6.56 12.17 -21.46
CA ASP A 239 7.54 11.49 -20.63
C ASP A 239 7.50 9.96 -20.79
N MET A 240 7.07 9.21 -19.76
CA MET A 240 6.95 7.74 -19.80
C MET A 240 5.70 7.22 -20.54
N VAL A 241 4.74 8.11 -20.85
CA VAL A 241 3.55 7.80 -21.65
C VAL A 241 3.88 7.95 -23.13
N SER A 242 3.91 6.83 -23.86
CA SER A 242 4.24 6.75 -25.29
C SER A 242 3.07 7.14 -26.19
N GLY A 243 1.85 6.95 -25.74
CA GLY A 243 0.64 7.22 -26.50
C GLY A 243 -0.60 7.25 -25.62
N ALA A 244 -1.61 7.97 -26.09
CA ALA A 244 -2.92 8.00 -25.48
C ALA A 244 -4.01 8.08 -26.56
N GLU A 245 -5.12 7.40 -26.34
CA GLU A 245 -6.28 7.46 -27.22
C GLU A 245 -7.59 7.27 -26.44
N ASN A 246 -8.69 7.68 -27.06
CA ASN A 246 -10.03 7.36 -26.60
C ASN A 246 -10.75 6.56 -27.69
N VAL A 247 -11.18 5.35 -27.34
CA VAL A 247 -11.90 4.46 -28.25
C VAL A 247 -13.29 4.25 -27.68
N GLU A 248 -14.32 4.75 -28.39
CA GLU A 248 -15.73 4.61 -28.00
C GLU A 248 -16.04 5.07 -26.56
N GLY A 249 -15.37 6.14 -26.10
CA GLY A 249 -15.55 6.65 -24.74
C GLY A 249 -14.77 5.88 -23.68
N VAL A 250 -13.75 5.11 -24.06
CA VAL A 250 -12.83 4.48 -23.10
C VAL A 250 -11.43 5.05 -23.34
N ASN A 251 -10.78 5.54 -22.30
CA ASN A 251 -9.40 6.02 -22.41
C ASN A 251 -8.41 4.86 -22.34
N HIS A 252 -7.35 4.97 -23.14
CA HIS A 252 -6.23 4.05 -23.18
C HIS A 252 -4.93 4.84 -23.07
N THR A 253 -4.04 4.42 -22.18
CA THR A 253 -2.72 5.02 -21.94
C THR A 253 -1.66 3.95 -22.17
N TYR A 254 -0.76 4.20 -23.11
CA TYR A 254 0.34 3.31 -23.46
C TYR A 254 1.64 3.82 -22.86
N LEU A 255 2.37 2.96 -22.16
CA LEU A 255 3.68 3.30 -21.60
C LEU A 255 4.80 2.88 -22.55
N HIS A 256 5.95 3.54 -22.46
CA HIS A 256 7.16 3.02 -23.08
C HIS A 256 7.57 1.69 -22.43
N PRO A 257 8.09 0.71 -23.19
CA PRO A 257 8.67 -0.50 -22.60
C PRO A 257 9.84 -0.16 -21.68
N VAL A 258 9.90 -0.82 -20.53
CA VAL A 258 11.07 -0.77 -19.65
C VAL A 258 12.02 -1.93 -19.94
N TRP A 259 13.31 -1.73 -19.70
CA TRP A 259 14.33 -2.78 -19.87
C TRP A 259 14.54 -3.58 -18.59
N ALA A 260 14.64 -4.91 -18.75
CA ALA A 260 14.99 -5.83 -17.68
C ALA A 260 16.50 -5.87 -17.41
N TYR A 261 16.87 -6.30 -16.20
CA TYR A 261 18.22 -6.74 -15.83
C TYR A 261 19.32 -5.66 -15.98
N PRO A 262 19.17 -4.49 -15.33
CA PRO A 262 20.21 -3.46 -15.36
C PRO A 262 21.51 -3.98 -14.74
N LEU A 263 22.63 -3.71 -15.40
CA LEU A 263 23.97 -4.12 -14.93
C LEU A 263 24.56 -3.16 -13.90
N ASN A 264 24.14 -1.90 -13.93
CA ASN A 264 24.62 -0.84 -13.06
C ASN A 264 23.47 0.04 -12.58
N TYR A 265 23.63 0.59 -11.37
CA TYR A 265 22.70 1.56 -10.82
C TYR A 265 22.68 2.85 -11.65
N GLN A 266 21.51 3.43 -11.80
CA GLN A 266 21.30 4.78 -12.31
C GLN A 266 20.38 5.52 -11.35
N TYR A 267 20.78 6.73 -10.99
CA TYR A 267 20.00 7.55 -10.09
C TYR A 267 18.74 8.06 -10.79
N GLN A 268 17.57 7.70 -10.26
CA GLN A 268 16.27 8.12 -10.76
C GLN A 268 15.35 8.40 -9.55
N PRO A 269 15.25 9.65 -9.09
CA PRO A 269 14.42 10.00 -7.94
C PRO A 269 12.98 9.54 -8.12
N ASP A 270 12.39 9.01 -7.05
CA ASP A 270 11.02 8.53 -7.04
C ASP A 270 10.28 8.93 -5.74
N VAL A 271 9.07 8.40 -5.55
CA VAL A 271 8.25 8.57 -4.34
C VAL A 271 8.00 7.23 -3.65
N ASN A 272 8.95 6.30 -3.75
CA ASN A 272 9.03 5.04 -3.03
C ASN A 272 7.75 4.18 -3.12
N GLY A 273 7.17 4.09 -4.33
CA GLY A 273 5.98 3.28 -4.59
C GLY A 273 4.65 4.00 -4.34
N ALA A 274 4.67 5.26 -3.91
CA ALA A 274 3.46 6.07 -3.75
C ALA A 274 2.82 6.43 -5.10
N PHE A 275 1.56 6.86 -5.03
CA PHE A 275 0.76 7.26 -6.19
C PHE A 275 -0.14 8.43 -5.79
N TYR A 276 -0.47 9.28 -6.76
CA TYR A 276 -1.26 10.49 -6.54
C TYR A 276 -2.23 10.68 -7.70
N PHE A 277 -3.53 10.72 -7.41
CA PHE A 277 -4.51 11.09 -8.43
C PHE A 277 -4.33 12.55 -8.80
N ARG A 278 -4.24 12.80 -10.10
CA ARG A 278 -3.97 14.13 -10.64
C ARG A 278 -4.75 14.33 -11.92
N ARG A 279 -5.19 15.57 -12.11
CA ARG A 279 -5.77 16.02 -13.37
C ARG A 279 -5.31 17.43 -13.64
N ASN A 280 -4.81 17.64 -14.84
CA ASN A 280 -4.34 18.92 -15.31
C ASN A 280 -5.00 19.26 -16.64
N ASP A 281 -5.61 20.45 -16.71
CA ASP A 281 -6.18 20.98 -17.93
C ASP A 281 -5.39 22.23 -18.32
N LEU A 282 -4.52 22.12 -19.33
CA LEU A 282 -3.74 23.25 -19.88
C LEU A 282 -2.92 24.03 -18.83
N GLY A 283 -2.29 23.31 -17.89
CA GLY A 283 -1.47 23.90 -16.82
C GLY A 283 -2.23 24.22 -15.54
N ILE A 284 -3.55 24.01 -15.50
CA ILE A 284 -4.38 24.24 -14.30
C ILE A 284 -4.68 22.89 -13.64
N GLU A 285 -4.24 22.71 -12.39
CA GLU A 285 -4.59 21.53 -11.61
C GLU A 285 -6.08 21.55 -11.24
N ARG A 286 -6.76 20.42 -11.45
CA ARG A 286 -8.19 20.21 -11.22
C ARG A 286 -8.40 19.33 -9.99
N ASN A 287 -9.66 19.18 -9.57
CA ASN A 287 -9.99 18.27 -8.48
C ASN A 287 -10.03 16.82 -8.99
N ALA A 288 -8.90 16.11 -8.89
CA ALA A 288 -8.78 14.73 -9.34
C ALA A 288 -9.74 13.74 -8.65
N ASP A 289 -10.24 14.06 -7.45
CA ASP A 289 -11.17 13.20 -6.72
C ASP A 289 -12.46 12.95 -7.51
N ARG A 290 -13.01 13.99 -8.16
CA ARG A 290 -14.27 13.89 -8.93
C ARG A 290 -14.09 14.15 -10.42
N GLU A 291 -12.99 14.77 -10.83
CA GLU A 291 -12.75 15.18 -12.21
C GLU A 291 -11.69 14.31 -12.90
N GLY A 292 -10.92 13.50 -12.15
CA GLY A 292 -9.98 12.55 -12.74
C GLY A 292 -10.72 11.39 -13.41
N ASP A 293 -10.41 11.10 -14.67
CA ASP A 293 -11.04 10.01 -15.42
C ASP A 293 -10.25 8.69 -15.26
N TYR A 294 -10.76 7.59 -15.80
CA TYR A 294 -10.08 6.30 -15.79
C TYR A 294 -9.55 5.93 -17.17
N SER A 295 -8.45 5.20 -17.18
CA SER A 295 -7.79 4.69 -18.38
C SER A 295 -7.36 3.24 -18.19
N TRP A 296 -7.44 2.48 -19.27
CA TRP A 296 -6.66 1.26 -19.38
C TRP A 296 -5.20 1.61 -19.61
N VAL A 297 -4.35 1.35 -18.62
CA VAL A 297 -2.91 1.60 -18.70
C VAL A 297 -2.19 0.31 -19.12
N TYR A 298 -1.42 0.41 -20.19
CA TYR A 298 -0.67 -0.69 -20.78
C TYR A 298 0.79 -0.59 -20.36
N PHE A 299 1.19 -1.46 -19.44
CA PHE A 299 2.57 -1.61 -18.97
C PHE A 299 3.30 -2.56 -19.89
N SER A 300 4.53 -2.24 -20.27
CA SER A 300 5.34 -3.04 -21.18
C SER A 300 6.75 -3.27 -20.63
N LEU A 301 7.26 -4.49 -20.80
CA LEU A 301 8.60 -4.91 -20.42
C LEU A 301 9.26 -5.63 -21.59
N ASP A 302 10.41 -5.13 -22.03
CA ASP A 302 11.28 -5.79 -23.01
C ASP A 302 12.04 -6.93 -22.33
N SER A 303 11.60 -8.16 -22.56
CA SER A 303 12.25 -9.35 -22.02
C SER A 303 11.85 -10.60 -22.79
N GLU A 304 12.79 -11.52 -22.99
CA GLU A 304 12.48 -12.86 -23.49
C GLU A 304 11.63 -13.63 -22.46
N LYS A 305 10.91 -14.65 -22.92
CA LYS A 305 10.02 -15.44 -22.06
C LYS A 305 10.79 -16.09 -20.90
N THR A 306 10.27 -15.94 -19.69
CA THR A 306 10.75 -16.56 -18.46
C THR A 306 9.77 -17.64 -17.97
N ASP A 307 10.22 -18.47 -17.04
CA ASP A 307 9.43 -19.48 -16.32
C ASP A 307 8.66 -18.91 -15.11
N LYS A 308 8.98 -17.69 -14.68
CA LYS A 308 8.33 -17.02 -13.56
C LYS A 308 7.12 -16.23 -14.00
N GLU A 309 6.17 -16.06 -13.09
CA GLU A 309 5.07 -15.11 -13.31
C GLU A 309 5.53 -13.70 -13.01
N LEU A 310 5.16 -12.73 -13.84
CA LEU A 310 5.55 -11.33 -13.71
C LEU A 310 4.34 -10.48 -13.36
N TYR A 311 4.53 -9.49 -12.49
CA TYR A 311 3.47 -8.63 -11.97
C TYR A 311 3.92 -7.16 -11.90
N VAL A 312 2.98 -6.25 -12.15
CA VAL A 312 3.16 -4.81 -11.93
C VAL A 312 2.66 -4.47 -10.52
N LEU A 313 3.56 -4.05 -9.63
CA LEU A 313 3.26 -3.81 -8.22
C LEU A 313 3.56 -2.38 -7.80
N GLY A 314 2.82 -1.85 -6.84
CA GLY A 314 3.05 -0.54 -6.24
C GLY A 314 2.12 -0.29 -5.06
N GLY A 315 2.18 0.90 -4.46
CA GLY A 315 1.28 1.26 -3.36
C GLY A 315 -0.20 1.19 -3.74
N PHE A 316 -0.53 1.48 -5.01
CA PHE A 316 -1.89 1.48 -5.55
C PHE A 316 -2.57 0.10 -5.56
N ASN A 317 -1.80 -0.99 -5.48
CA ASN A 317 -2.31 -2.36 -5.39
C ASN A 317 -1.73 -3.12 -4.19
N GLU A 318 -1.26 -2.38 -3.17
CA GLU A 318 -0.68 -2.91 -1.93
C GLU A 318 0.46 -3.90 -2.13
N PHE A 319 1.13 -3.84 -3.29
CA PHE A 319 2.16 -4.79 -3.71
C PHE A 319 1.68 -6.26 -3.74
N ILE A 320 0.39 -6.49 -3.98
CA ILE A 320 -0.20 -7.84 -3.99
C ILE A 320 -0.25 -8.38 -5.44
N PRO A 321 0.43 -9.50 -5.76
CA PRO A 321 0.27 -10.17 -7.05
C PRO A 321 -1.14 -10.72 -7.22
N SER A 322 -1.79 -10.39 -8.32
CA SER A 322 -3.14 -10.82 -8.68
C SER A 322 -3.27 -11.00 -10.19
N GLU A 323 -4.32 -11.67 -10.65
CA GLU A 323 -4.54 -11.84 -12.09
C GLU A 323 -4.75 -10.50 -12.81
N GLU A 324 -5.20 -9.45 -12.12
CA GLU A 324 -5.41 -8.11 -12.68
C GLU A 324 -4.10 -7.40 -13.03
N ASN A 325 -3.06 -7.57 -12.21
CA ASN A 325 -1.76 -6.92 -12.42
C ASN A 325 -0.70 -7.85 -12.99
N ARG A 326 -1.11 -9.03 -13.47
CA ARG A 326 -0.23 -10.03 -14.08
C ARG A 326 0.15 -9.64 -15.51
N MET A 327 1.45 -9.68 -15.81
CA MET A 327 1.96 -9.48 -17.16
C MET A 327 1.86 -10.77 -17.99
N ARG A 328 1.49 -10.64 -19.26
CA ARG A 328 1.38 -11.73 -20.23
C ARG A 328 2.43 -11.56 -21.31
N TYR A 329 3.08 -12.65 -21.67
CA TYR A 329 4.08 -12.65 -22.73
C TYR A 329 3.41 -12.62 -24.11
N ASP A 330 3.80 -11.65 -24.92
CA ASP A 330 3.51 -11.55 -26.35
C ASP A 330 4.72 -12.07 -27.13
N ALA A 331 4.55 -13.21 -27.80
CA ALA A 331 5.62 -13.87 -28.54
C ALA A 331 5.97 -13.17 -29.87
N GLU A 332 5.04 -12.41 -30.45
CA GLU A 332 5.28 -11.66 -31.68
C GLU A 332 6.11 -10.42 -31.40
N ARG A 333 5.80 -9.73 -30.29
CA ARG A 333 6.52 -8.52 -29.86
C ARG A 333 7.74 -8.79 -28.99
N LYS A 334 7.91 -10.02 -28.48
CA LYS A 334 8.94 -10.41 -27.50
C LYS A 334 8.94 -9.53 -26.25
N GLN A 335 7.74 -9.29 -25.74
CA GLN A 335 7.49 -8.36 -24.64
C GLN A 335 6.49 -8.95 -23.66
N TYR A 336 6.57 -8.53 -22.41
CA TYR A 336 5.52 -8.75 -21.42
C TYR A 336 4.61 -7.53 -21.34
N VAL A 337 3.30 -7.74 -21.35
CA VAL A 337 2.28 -6.68 -21.29
C VAL A 337 1.31 -6.95 -20.14
N ALA A 338 1.03 -5.93 -19.32
CA ALA A 338 -0.10 -5.91 -18.40
C ALA A 338 -1.03 -4.75 -18.76
N LYS A 339 -2.33 -4.95 -18.56
CA LYS A 339 -3.36 -3.95 -18.81
C LYS A 339 -4.17 -3.77 -17.52
N ILE A 340 -4.02 -2.61 -16.87
CA ILE A 340 -4.63 -2.32 -15.55
C ILE A 340 -5.52 -1.09 -15.68
N TYR A 341 -6.72 -1.15 -15.10
CA TYR A 341 -7.66 -0.03 -15.13
C TYR A 341 -7.37 0.93 -13.96
N LEU A 342 -6.82 2.10 -14.25
CA LEU A 342 -6.35 3.04 -13.25
C LEU A 342 -6.98 4.41 -13.46
N LYS A 343 -7.20 5.11 -12.34
CA LYS A 343 -7.60 6.51 -12.36
C LYS A 343 -6.43 7.37 -12.84
N GLN A 344 -6.73 8.52 -13.40
CA GLN A 344 -5.75 9.47 -13.89
C GLN A 344 -4.84 9.96 -12.75
N GLY A 345 -3.51 9.95 -12.97
CA GLY A 345 -2.56 10.42 -11.98
C GLY A 345 -1.10 10.03 -12.22
N PHE A 346 -0.30 10.29 -11.20
CA PHE A 346 1.08 9.86 -11.09
C PHE A 346 1.15 8.54 -10.31
N TYR A 347 1.94 7.59 -10.80
CA TYR A 347 2.11 6.29 -10.17
C TYR A 347 3.58 5.87 -10.17
N ASN A 348 4.07 5.41 -9.04
CA ASN A 348 5.23 4.54 -9.00
C ASN A 348 4.84 3.07 -9.07
N TYR A 349 5.62 2.29 -9.80
CA TYR A 349 5.47 0.85 -9.90
C TYR A 349 6.81 0.15 -10.05
N ILE A 350 6.84 -1.11 -9.66
CA ILE A 350 7.98 -2.01 -9.78
C ILE A 350 7.50 -3.32 -10.42
N LEU A 351 8.39 -4.00 -11.14
CA LEU A 351 8.10 -5.30 -11.72
C LEU A 351 8.57 -6.40 -10.78
N ALA A 352 7.68 -7.29 -10.36
CA ALA A 352 8.05 -8.39 -9.49
C ALA A 352 7.87 -9.72 -10.18
N THR A 353 8.74 -10.68 -9.84
CA THR A 353 8.56 -12.08 -10.21
C THR A 353 7.90 -12.81 -9.05
N LYS A 354 7.10 -13.83 -9.37
CA LYS A 354 6.57 -14.78 -8.41
C LYS A 354 6.95 -16.19 -8.84
N THR A 355 7.60 -16.91 -7.94
CA THR A 355 7.93 -18.32 -8.15
C THR A 355 6.74 -19.23 -7.84
N PRO A 356 6.73 -20.49 -8.30
CA PRO A 356 5.62 -21.42 -8.07
C PRO A 356 5.29 -21.70 -6.59
N ASP A 357 6.28 -21.59 -5.70
CA ASP A 357 6.12 -21.69 -4.24
C ASP A 357 5.54 -20.41 -3.59
N GLY A 358 5.28 -19.38 -4.39
CA GLY A 358 4.60 -18.15 -3.99
C GLY A 358 5.51 -17.02 -3.52
N LEU A 359 6.84 -17.20 -3.53
CA LEU A 359 7.79 -16.17 -3.15
C LEU A 359 7.80 -15.04 -4.20
N VAL A 360 7.64 -13.81 -3.72
CA VAL A 360 7.69 -12.60 -4.56
C VAL A 360 9.08 -11.98 -4.46
N ASN A 361 9.70 -11.69 -5.60
CA ASN A 361 11.01 -11.08 -5.69
C ASN A 361 10.96 -9.78 -6.52
N TYR A 362 11.46 -8.70 -5.91
CA TYR A 362 11.46 -7.35 -6.47
C TYR A 362 12.78 -6.96 -7.14
N GLY A 363 13.82 -7.80 -7.05
CA GLY A 363 15.14 -7.51 -7.61
C GLY A 363 15.47 -8.32 -8.86
N ASP A 364 14.73 -9.39 -9.16
CA ASP A 364 14.98 -10.26 -10.32
C ASP A 364 14.98 -9.49 -11.65
N ILE A 365 13.99 -8.62 -11.86
CA ILE A 365 13.88 -7.80 -13.08
C ILE A 365 14.62 -6.47 -12.91
N ASN A 366 14.47 -5.82 -11.76
CA ASN A 366 14.89 -4.43 -11.57
C ASN A 366 16.35 -4.29 -11.11
N GLY A 367 16.98 -5.37 -10.64
CA GLY A 367 18.29 -5.35 -10.00
C GLY A 367 18.24 -5.09 -8.49
N ASN A 368 19.39 -5.25 -7.83
CA ASN A 368 19.57 -4.95 -6.41
C ASN A 368 20.80 -4.08 -6.23
N PHE A 369 20.59 -2.81 -5.90
CA PHE A 369 21.66 -1.82 -5.75
C PHE A 369 21.62 -1.21 -4.35
N TRP A 370 22.78 -1.16 -3.69
CA TRP A 370 22.87 -0.59 -2.34
C TRP A 370 22.68 0.93 -2.36
N GLN A 371 22.85 1.57 -3.52
CA GLN A 371 22.68 3.01 -3.73
C GLN A 371 21.23 3.48 -3.76
N THR A 372 20.30 2.56 -4.05
CA THR A 372 18.87 2.88 -4.23
C THR A 372 18.31 3.63 -3.03
N GLU A 373 17.58 4.70 -3.30
CA GLU A 373 16.89 5.45 -2.26
C GLU A 373 15.62 4.69 -1.85
N ASN A 374 15.56 4.28 -0.58
CA ASN A 374 14.44 3.55 -0.03
C ASN A 374 13.91 4.25 1.23
N LEU A 375 12.60 4.19 1.42
CA LEU A 375 11.93 4.53 2.67
C LEU A 375 12.00 3.33 3.61
N TYR A 376 12.61 3.51 4.79
CA TYR A 376 12.55 2.52 5.87
C TYR A 376 11.71 3.02 7.01
N GLN A 377 10.79 2.18 7.50
CA GLN A 377 9.85 2.55 8.55
C GLN A 377 9.95 1.56 9.69
N ALA A 378 10.19 2.06 10.89
CA ALA A 378 10.40 1.29 12.10
C ALA A 378 9.22 1.48 13.06
N PHE A 379 8.72 0.35 13.58
CA PHE A 379 7.57 0.29 14.49
C PHE A 379 8.00 -0.40 15.78
N LEU A 380 8.04 0.34 16.89
CA LEU A 380 8.43 -0.17 18.19
C LEU A 380 7.19 -0.61 18.97
N TYR A 381 7.00 -1.91 19.10
CA TYR A 381 5.90 -2.47 19.88
C TYR A 381 6.33 -2.84 21.28
N TYR A 382 5.38 -2.85 22.20
CA TYR A 382 5.52 -3.37 23.55
C TYR A 382 4.26 -4.10 23.99
N LYS A 383 4.38 -4.98 24.99
CA LYS A 383 3.22 -5.58 25.66
C LYS A 383 2.92 -4.79 26.94
N PRO A 384 1.81 -4.05 27.01
CA PRO A 384 1.49 -3.27 28.21
C PRO A 384 1.25 -4.20 29.42
N PRO A 385 1.68 -3.81 30.64
CA PRO A 385 1.50 -4.64 31.83
C PRO A 385 0.04 -5.01 32.08
N GLY A 386 -0.23 -6.30 32.27
CA GLY A 386 -1.58 -6.80 32.54
C GLY A 386 -2.56 -6.71 31.37
N ARG A 387 -2.10 -6.39 30.15
CA ARG A 387 -2.92 -6.32 28.94
C ARG A 387 -2.54 -7.43 27.97
N ASN A 388 -3.50 -7.83 27.14
CA ASN A 388 -3.32 -8.87 26.13
C ASN A 388 -3.39 -8.30 24.70
N TYR A 389 -2.67 -7.22 24.45
CA TYR A 389 -2.50 -6.64 23.13
C TYR A 389 -1.07 -6.10 22.98
N ASP A 390 -0.69 -5.80 21.74
CA ASP A 390 0.58 -5.14 21.42
C ASP A 390 0.33 -3.65 21.17
N GLY A 391 0.84 -2.80 22.06
CA GLY A 391 0.80 -1.35 21.86
C GLY A 391 1.93 -0.89 20.94
N LEU A 392 1.72 0.18 20.18
CA LEU A 392 2.73 0.81 19.34
C LEU A 392 3.31 2.02 20.09
N LEU A 393 4.48 1.84 20.66
CA LEU A 393 5.13 2.79 21.56
C LEU A 393 5.82 3.95 20.83
N GLY A 394 6.24 3.70 19.59
CA GLY A 394 6.94 4.68 18.78
C GLY A 394 7.01 4.26 17.33
N TYR A 395 7.11 5.26 16.46
CA TYR A 395 7.27 5.15 15.02
C TYR A 395 8.42 6.06 14.59
N GLY A 396 9.19 5.63 13.59
CA GLY A 396 10.19 6.48 12.97
C GLY A 396 10.49 6.01 11.57
N GLU A 397 11.00 6.90 10.75
CA GLU A 397 11.34 6.61 9.37
C GLU A 397 12.69 7.18 8.97
N PHE A 398 13.27 6.56 7.94
CA PHE A 398 14.41 7.08 7.20
C PHE A 398 14.00 7.26 5.76
N ARG A 399 14.16 8.50 5.27
CA ARG A 399 14.09 8.86 3.86
C ARG A 399 15.45 9.40 3.47
N THR A 400 15.96 9.03 2.29
CA THR A 400 17.11 9.73 1.74
C THR A 400 16.73 11.20 1.52
N PRO A 401 17.46 12.17 2.08
CA PRO A 401 17.15 13.58 1.85
C PRO A 401 17.31 13.91 0.36
N LEU A 402 16.29 14.55 -0.23
CA LEU A 402 16.42 15.14 -1.56
C LEU A 402 17.55 16.17 -1.51
N ARG A 403 18.58 15.98 -2.35
CA ARG A 403 19.76 16.86 -2.42
C ARG A 403 19.54 18.08 -3.29
#